data_AF-A0A430QKE8-F1
#
_entry.id   AF-A0A430QKE8-F1
#
_cell.length_a   1.000
_cell.length_b   1.000
_cell.length_c   1.000
_cell.angle_alpha   90.00
_cell.angle_beta   90.00
_cell.angle_gamma   90.00
#
_symmetry.space_group_name_H-M   'P 1'
#
loop_
_entity.id
_entity.type
_entity.pdbx_description
1 polymer ?
#
loop_
_entity_poly.entity_id
_entity_poly.type
_entity_poly.pdbx_seq_one_letter_code
_entity_poly.pdbx_strand_id
1 'polypeptide(L)' 'MLWSSFRNVFSQDDESALKYLRRLRSIEMTLEILTKTGVGIIINKIRKESEDPEVATLGKNMIKQWKKLVPGR' A
#
# COMPACT_ATOMS: atom_id res chain seq x y z
N MET A 1 -12.95 10.95 13.48
CA MET A 1 -12.55 12.24 12.87
C MET A 1 -11.48 11.99 11.81
N LEU A 2 -11.61 12.62 10.65
CA LEU A 2 -10.71 12.66 9.47
C LEU A 2 -10.44 11.39 8.63
N TRP A 3 -10.78 10.17 9.04
CA TRP A 3 -10.56 8.98 8.17
C TRP A 3 -11.77 8.56 7.31
N SER A 4 -13.00 8.79 7.78
CA SER A 4 -14.22 8.38 7.06
C SER A 4 -14.50 9.22 5.82
N SER A 5 -14.02 10.46 5.76
CA SER A 5 -14.20 11.35 4.58
C SER A 5 -13.25 11.00 3.43
N PHE A 6 -12.17 10.26 3.67
CA PHE A 6 -11.28 9.69 2.65
C PHE A 6 -11.74 8.31 2.15
N ARG A 7 -12.91 7.83 2.58
CA ARG A 7 -13.46 6.52 2.19
C ARG A 7 -13.72 6.43 0.68
N ASN A 8 -13.85 7.55 -0.01
CA ASN A 8 -14.20 7.60 -1.44
C ASN A 8 -13.04 7.92 -2.40
N VAL A 9 -11.78 7.90 -1.96
CA VAL A 9 -10.64 8.25 -2.84
C VAL A 9 -10.16 7.06 -3.68
N PHE A 10 -10.55 5.83 -3.35
CA PHE A 10 -10.04 4.63 -4.01
C PHE A 10 -11.09 3.53 -4.18
N SER A 11 -12.29 3.84 -4.70
CA SER A 11 -13.08 2.79 -5.37
C SER A 11 -12.42 2.44 -6.72
N GLN A 12 -11.13 2.13 -6.69
CA GLN A 12 -10.49 1.52 -7.83
C GLN A 12 -10.86 0.05 -7.81
N ASP A 13 -11.27 -0.46 -8.96
CA ASP A 13 -11.41 -1.89 -9.16
C ASP A 13 -10.09 -2.60 -8.81
N ASP A 14 -10.19 -3.85 -8.37
CA ASP A 14 -9.03 -4.60 -7.89
C ASP A 14 -7.95 -4.78 -8.97
N GLU A 15 -8.31 -4.76 -10.26
CA GLU A 15 -7.37 -4.83 -11.38
C GLU A 15 -6.47 -3.58 -11.44
N SER A 16 -7.07 -2.40 -11.31
CA SER A 16 -6.35 -1.13 -11.20
C SER A 16 -5.42 -1.14 -9.98
N ALA A 17 -5.92 -1.54 -8.81
CA ALA A 17 -5.13 -1.64 -7.59
C ALA A 17 -3.92 -2.57 -7.77
N LEU A 18 -4.15 -3.75 -8.38
CA LEU A 18 -3.11 -4.73 -8.65
C LEU A 18 -2.03 -4.18 -9.61
N LYS A 19 -2.44 -3.47 -10.67
CA LYS A 19 -1.52 -2.80 -11.59
C LYS A 19 -0.63 -1.78 -10.88
N TYR A 20 -1.18 -0.98 -9.99
CA TYR A 20 -0.39 -0.02 -9.21
C TYR A 20 0.56 -0.72 -8.24
N LEU A 21 0.11 -1.75 -7.52
CA LEU A 21 0.97 -2.51 -6.61
C LEU A 21 2.14 -3.18 -7.36
N ARG A 22 1.90 -3.74 -8.54
CA ARG A 22 2.95 -4.33 -9.40
C ARG A 22 3.98 -3.28 -9.83
N ARG A 23 3.55 -2.09 -10.22
CA ARG A 23 4.44 -0.96 -10.56
C ARG A 23 5.24 -0.47 -9.37
N LEU A 24 4.61 -0.34 -8.20
CA LEU A 24 5.30 0.07 -6.97
C LEU A 24 6.32 -0.98 -6.51
N ARG A 25 6.04 -2.27 -6.72
CA ARG A 25 6.97 -3.36 -6.37
C ARG A 25 8.27 -3.31 -7.17
N SER A 26 8.26 -2.79 -8.40
CA SER A 26 9.48 -2.64 -9.20
C SER A 26 10.32 -1.41 -8.83
N ILE A 27 9.81 -0.53 -7.96
CA ILE A 27 10.56 0.63 -7.47
C ILE A 27 11.44 0.17 -6.31
N GLU A 28 12.71 0.53 -6.36
CA GLU A 28 13.61 0.40 -5.21
C GLU A 28 13.16 1.36 -4.11
N MET A 29 12.47 0.82 -3.11
CA MET A 29 11.92 1.62 -2.03
C MET A 29 12.99 1.95 -0.99
N THR A 30 13.09 3.23 -0.63
CA THR A 30 13.97 3.72 0.44
C THR A 30 13.16 4.25 1.61
N LEU A 31 13.78 4.38 2.79
CA LEU A 31 13.14 4.97 3.96
C LEU A 31 12.66 6.41 3.69
N GLU A 32 13.44 7.18 2.95
CA GLU A 32 13.10 8.55 2.58
C GLU A 32 11.83 8.61 1.72
N ILE A 33 11.76 7.81 0.65
CA ILE A 33 10.57 7.76 -0.21
C ILE A 33 9.35 7.28 0.59
N LEU A 34 9.53 6.21 1.38
CA LEU A 34 8.47 5.62 2.18
C LEU A 34 7.87 6.60 3.20
N THR A 35 8.72 7.40 3.85
CA THR A 35 8.29 8.37 4.87
C THR A 35 7.72 9.65 4.24
N LYS A 36 8.35 10.19 3.19
CA LYS A 36 7.87 11.41 2.50
C LYS A 36 6.54 11.21 1.80
N THR A 37 6.33 10.05 1.17
CA THR A 37 5.10 9.79 0.38
C THR A 37 3.96 9.22 1.22
N GLY A 38 4.25 8.59 2.36
CA GLY A 38 3.25 7.88 3.15
C GLY A 38 2.62 6.67 2.43
N VAL A 39 3.22 6.20 1.34
CA VAL A 39 2.66 5.14 0.47
C VAL A 39 2.36 3.83 1.23
N GLY A 40 3.13 3.54 2.29
CA GLY A 40 2.87 2.38 3.15
C GLY A 40 1.52 2.42 3.87
N ILE A 41 0.99 3.60 4.19
CA ILE A 41 -0.34 3.76 4.81
C ILE A 41 -1.42 3.42 3.79
N ILE A 42 -1.28 3.94 2.57
CA ILE A 42 -2.22 3.73 1.46
C ILE A 42 -2.28 2.25 1.08
N ILE A 43 -1.13 1.58 0.87
CA ILE A 43 -1.10 0.14 0.56
C ILE A 43 -1.69 -0.70 1.69
N ASN A 44 -1.44 -0.33 2.95
CA ASN A 44 -2.02 -1.04 4.09
C ASN A 44 -3.55 -0.88 4.17
N LYS A 45 -4.11 0.20 3.63
CA LYS A 45 -5.55 0.38 3.46
C LYS A 45 -6.07 -0.48 2.30
N ILE A 46 -5.46 -0.38 1.11
CA ILE A 46 -5.83 -1.16 -0.09
C ILE A 46 -5.89 -2.65 0.25
N ARG A 47 -4.85 -3.22 0.89
CA ARG A 47 -4.83 -4.65 1.23
C ARG A 47 -5.91 -5.09 2.23
N LYS A 48 -6.48 -4.15 3.01
CA LYS A 48 -7.48 -4.43 4.04
C LYS A 48 -8.90 -4.31 3.50
N GLU A 49 -9.08 -3.52 2.45
CA GLU A 49 -10.39 -3.21 1.87
C GLU A 49 -10.67 -4.00 0.58
N SER A 50 -9.64 -4.51 -0.08
CA SER A 50 -9.78 -5.35 -1.27
C SER A 50 -10.25 -6.77 -0.92
N GLU A 51 -11.17 -7.30 -1.71
CA GLU A 51 -11.63 -8.70 -1.65
C GLU A 51 -10.78 -9.62 -2.57
N ASP A 52 -10.01 -9.04 -3.48
CA ASP A 52 -9.09 -9.78 -4.36
C ASP A 52 -7.90 -10.36 -3.56
N PRO A 53 -7.72 -11.70 -3.57
CA PRO A 53 -6.65 -12.35 -2.81
C PRO A 53 -5.24 -11.96 -3.27
N GLU A 54 -5.04 -11.63 -4.55
CA GLU A 54 -3.76 -11.23 -5.11
C GLU A 54 -3.38 -9.82 -4.62
N VAL A 55 -4.31 -8.87 -4.67
CA VAL A 55 -4.14 -7.51 -4.14
C VAL A 55 -3.80 -7.56 -2.64
N ALA A 56 -4.56 -8.33 -1.86
CA ALA A 56 -4.34 -8.47 -0.43
C ALA A 56 -2.95 -9.06 -0.11
N THR A 57 -2.56 -10.11 -0.84
CA THR A 57 -1.28 -10.81 -0.65
C THR A 57 -0.09 -9.93 -1.06
N LEU A 58 -0.16 -9.32 -2.24
CA LEU A 58 0.89 -8.45 -2.76
C LEU A 58 1.10 -7.24 -1.84
N GLY A 59 0.01 -6.58 -1.44
CA GLY A 59 0.06 -5.46 -0.50
C GLY A 59 0.66 -5.88 0.85
N LYS A 60 0.26 -7.02 1.42
CA LYS A 60 0.83 -7.54 2.67
C LYS A 60 2.35 -7.77 2.56
N ASN A 61 2.81 -8.34 1.46
CA ASN A 61 4.23 -8.62 1.24
C ASN A 61 5.05 -7.34 1.13
N MET A 62 4.56 -6.34 0.40
CA MET A 62 5.23 -5.03 0.29
C MET A 62 5.33 -4.33 1.65
N ILE A 63 4.25 -4.33 2.45
CA ILE A 63 4.29 -3.76 3.81
C ILE A 63 5.32 -4.48 4.68
N LYS A 64 5.39 -5.82 4.62
CA LYS A 64 6.38 -6.59 5.38
C LYS A 64 7.82 -6.27 4.96
N GLN A 65 8.06 -6.11 3.66
CA GLN A 65 9.37 -5.74 3.12
C GLN A 65 9.77 -4.34 3.56
N TRP A 66 8.89 -3.36 3.41
CA TRP A 66 9.20 -1.95 3.66
C TRP A 66 9.24 -1.59 5.15
N LYS A 67 8.55 -2.34 6.01
CA LYS A 67 8.72 -2.20 7.47
C LYS A 67 10.17 -2.38 7.91
N LYS A 68 10.94 -3.23 7.23
CA LYS A 68 12.37 -3.43 7.53
C LYS A 68 13.23 -2.19 7.28
N LEU A 69 12.75 -1.24 6.47
CA LEU A 69 13.43 0.02 6.20
C LEU A 69 13.29 1.00 7.37
N VAL A 70 12.29 0.80 8.25
CA VAL A 70 12.02 1.67 9.39
C VAL A 70 12.81 1.16 10.60
N PRO A 71 13.82 1.88 11.10
CA PRO A 71 14.60 1.45 12.27
C PRO A 71 13.71 1.41 13.53
N GLY A 72 13.81 0.33 14.32
CA GLY A 72 13.24 0.29 15.68
C GLY A 72 11.74 -0.07 15.81
N ARG A 73 11.18 -0.87 14.90
CA ARG A 73 9.84 -1.46 15.06
C ARG A 73 9.77 -2.92 14.64
#